data_AF-A0A955KAT3-F1
#
_entry.id   AF-A0A955KAT3-F1
#
_cell.length_a   1.000
_cell.length_b   1.000
_cell.length_c   1.000
_cell.angle_alpha   90.00
_cell.angle_beta   90.00
_cell.angle_gamma   90.00
#
_symmetry.space_group_name_H-M   'P 1'
#
loop_
_entity.id
_entity.type
_entity.pdbx_description
1 polymer ?
#
loop_
_entity_poly.entity_id
_entity_poly.type
_entity_poly.pdbx_seq_one_letter_code
_entity_poly.pdbx_strand_id
1 'polypeptide(L)'
;MQHLKDHLLSYVLVPLLILAAGASYYRFMVLHDHMVSYEGFCDPATESCFVGCEEEVDDIAECPTDLVFYYTEVERHATELYTHCGDSIIDCPEADYCTEDELDSCVVIYCDPLEDVGLCDGEELAPDTSEIRYPIN
;
A
#
# COMPACT_ATOMS: atom_id res chain seq x y z
N MET A 1 -41.71 8.99 38.42
CA MET A 1 -41.89 8.25 37.15
C MET A 1 -42.57 9.05 36.04
N GLN A 2 -43.10 10.26 36.26
CA GLN A 2 -43.63 11.11 35.16
C GLN A 2 -42.53 11.72 34.28
N HIS A 3 -41.46 12.25 34.89
CA HIS A 3 -40.34 12.87 34.17
C HIS A 3 -39.62 11.94 33.17
N LEU A 4 -39.60 10.64 33.46
CA LEU A 4 -39.00 9.62 32.59
C LEU A 4 -39.91 9.26 31.41
N LYS A 5 -41.22 9.52 31.53
CA LYS A 5 -42.25 9.24 30.53
C LYS A 5 -42.37 10.38 29.52
N ASP A 6 -42.27 11.62 30.00
CA ASP A 6 -42.33 12.83 29.17
C ASP A 6 -41.07 13.00 28.30
N HIS A 7 -39.92 12.50 28.77
CA HIS A 7 -38.63 12.55 28.08
C HIS A 7 -38.14 11.17 27.61
N LEU A 8 -38.99 10.13 27.71
CA LEU A 8 -38.64 8.76 27.30
C LEU A 8 -38.16 8.73 25.85
N LEU A 9 -38.88 9.46 24.99
CA LEU A 9 -38.60 9.52 23.58
C LEU A 9 -37.25 10.19 23.32
N SER A 10 -36.93 11.29 23.99
CA SER A 10 -35.62 11.93 23.87
C SER A 10 -34.48 11.05 24.38
N TYR A 11 -34.68 10.32 25.49
CA TYR A 11 -33.63 9.48 26.06
C TYR A 11 -33.30 8.24 25.22
N VAL A 12 -34.22 7.78 24.36
CA VAL A 12 -33.98 6.66 23.45
C VAL A 12 -33.51 7.15 22.08
N LEU A 13 -34.13 8.23 21.58
CA LEU A 13 -33.87 8.74 20.25
C LEU A 13 -32.46 9.34 20.12
N VAL A 14 -32.01 10.09 21.14
CA VAL A 14 -30.69 10.74 21.12
C VAL A 14 -29.53 9.71 21.05
N PRO A 15 -29.44 8.69 21.92
CA PRO A 15 -28.36 7.71 21.80
C PRO A 15 -28.48 6.86 20.53
N LEU A 16 -29.69 6.58 20.06
CA LEU A 16 -29.89 5.84 18.80
C LEU A 16 -29.40 6.67 17.60
N LEU A 17 -29.63 7.99 17.61
CA LEU A 17 -29.07 8.90 16.61
C LEU A 17 -27.54 8.96 16.67
N ILE A 18 -26.94 9.00 17.86
CA ILE A 18 -25.48 8.98 18.02
C ILE A 18 -24.89 7.65 17.53
N LEU A 19 -25.51 6.52 17.87
CA LEU A 19 -25.07 5.20 17.41
C LEU A 19 -25.22 5.04 15.90
N ALA A 20 -26.31 5.53 15.31
CA ALA A 20 -26.51 5.52 13.87
C ALA A 20 -25.48 6.40 13.15
N ALA A 21 -25.26 7.63 13.64
CA ALA A 21 -24.25 8.53 13.08
C ALA A 21 -22.82 7.96 13.22
N GLY A 22 -22.50 7.35 14.36
CA GLY A 22 -21.21 6.69 14.59
C GLY A 22 -21.00 5.47 13.71
N ALA A 23 -22.02 4.63 13.54
CA ALA A 23 -21.96 3.47 12.65
C ALA A 23 -21.80 3.88 11.18
N SER A 24 -22.48 4.94 10.74
CA SER A 24 -22.30 5.51 9.40
C SER A 24 -20.90 6.10 9.22
N TYR A 25 -20.40 6.88 10.17
CA TYR A 25 -19.04 7.43 10.11
C TYR A 25 -17.98 6.32 10.03
N TYR A 26 -18.09 5.31 10.87
CA TYR A 26 -17.19 4.15 10.85
C TYR A 26 -17.26 3.42 9.50
N ARG A 27 -18.45 3.24 8.93
CA ARG A 27 -18.60 2.52 7.67
C ARG A 27 -18.10 3.29 6.45
N PHE A 28 -18.19 4.61 6.43
CA PHE A 28 -17.83 5.37 5.23
C PHE A 28 -16.46 6.03 5.31
N MET A 29 -16.08 6.56 6.48
CA MET A 29 -14.81 7.27 6.64
C MET A 29 -13.67 6.37 7.12
N VAL A 30 -13.97 5.31 7.90
CA VAL A 30 -12.93 4.38 8.37
C VAL A 30 -12.81 3.18 7.44
N LEU A 31 -13.92 2.71 6.89
CA LEU A 31 -13.93 1.46 6.11
C LEU A 31 -13.61 1.65 4.62
N HIS A 32 -13.68 2.85 4.05
CA HIS A 32 -13.49 3.05 2.59
C HIS A 32 -12.47 4.12 2.18
N ASP A 33 -11.90 4.88 3.11
CA ASP A 33 -10.89 5.91 2.81
C ASP A 33 -9.54 5.55 3.43
N HIS A 34 -8.92 4.50 2.89
CA HIS A 34 -7.56 4.09 3.23
C HIS A 34 -6.70 4.07 1.97
N MET A 35 -5.42 4.39 2.13
CA MET A 35 -4.43 4.17 1.09
C MET A 35 -4.22 2.66 0.94
N VAL A 36 -4.14 2.22 -0.31
CA VAL A 36 -3.86 0.84 -0.70
C VAL A 36 -2.64 0.86 -1.62
N SER A 37 -1.74 -0.10 -1.41
CA SER A 37 -0.59 -0.34 -2.28
C SER A 37 -0.85 -1.60 -3.10
N TYR A 38 -0.57 -1.52 -4.39
CA TYR A 38 -0.69 -2.62 -5.35
C TYR A 38 0.62 -2.78 -6.13
N GLU A 39 0.91 -4.01 -6.53
CA GLU A 39 2.05 -4.31 -7.39
C GLU A 39 1.75 -3.80 -8.80
N GLY A 40 2.65 -2.97 -9.32
CA GLY A 40 2.58 -2.39 -10.66
C GLY A 40 3.65 -2.94 -11.59
N PHE A 41 3.51 -2.60 -12.87
CA PHE A 41 4.49 -2.99 -13.89
C PHE A 41 5.79 -2.18 -13.74
N CYS A 42 6.92 -2.88 -13.73
CA CYS A 42 8.25 -2.26 -13.71
C CYS A 42 9.17 -2.91 -14.74
N ASP A 43 9.91 -2.10 -15.51
CA ASP A 43 10.94 -2.60 -16.43
C ASP A 43 12.33 -2.51 -15.78
N PRO A 44 12.92 -3.63 -15.33
CA PRO A 44 14.23 -3.62 -14.67
C PRO A 44 15.38 -3.17 -15.58
N ALA A 45 15.17 -3.15 -16.90
CA ALA A 45 16.18 -2.65 -17.84
C ALA A 45 16.28 -1.13 -17.87
N THR A 46 15.25 -0.42 -17.40
CA THR A 46 15.15 1.05 -17.52
C THR A 46 14.78 1.77 -16.23
N GLU A 47 14.22 1.06 -15.24
CA GLU A 47 13.71 1.59 -13.98
C GLU A 47 14.30 0.84 -12.77
N SER A 48 14.22 1.43 -11.59
CA SER A 48 14.63 0.80 -10.32
C SER A 48 13.45 0.07 -9.69
N CYS A 49 13.40 -1.25 -9.88
CA CYS A 49 12.28 -2.09 -9.47
C CYS A 49 12.52 -2.79 -8.14
N PHE A 50 11.44 -3.07 -7.41
CA PHE A 50 11.45 -4.03 -6.33
C PHE A 50 11.57 -5.45 -6.89
N VAL A 51 12.16 -6.36 -6.11
CA VAL A 51 12.34 -7.77 -6.47
C VAL A 51 11.48 -8.64 -5.57
N GLY A 52 10.62 -9.43 -6.19
CA GLY A 52 9.78 -10.43 -5.54
C GLY A 52 10.16 -11.86 -5.96
N CYS A 53 9.73 -12.83 -5.15
CA CYS A 53 9.80 -14.24 -5.47
C CYS A 53 8.39 -14.84 -5.39
N GLU A 54 7.98 -15.65 -6.37
CA GLU A 54 6.67 -16.33 -6.33
C GLU A 54 6.56 -17.33 -5.16
N GLU A 55 7.71 -17.81 -4.65
CA GLU A 55 7.77 -18.64 -3.45
C GLU A 55 8.04 -17.79 -2.20
N GLU A 56 7.43 -18.17 -1.08
CA GLU A 56 7.71 -17.56 0.23
C GLU A 56 9.13 -17.95 0.68
N VAL A 57 10.12 -17.13 0.31
CA VAL A 57 11.51 -17.23 0.73
C VAL A 57 11.90 -16.03 1.58
N ASP A 58 12.68 -16.26 2.63
CA ASP A 58 13.16 -15.20 3.53
C ASP A 58 14.27 -14.34 2.89
N ASP A 59 14.95 -14.87 1.87
CA ASP A 59 16.01 -14.20 1.14
C ASP A 59 15.78 -14.37 -0.38
N ILE A 60 15.71 -13.24 -1.10
CA ILE A 60 15.55 -13.21 -2.55
C ILE A 60 16.71 -13.93 -3.25
N ALA A 61 17.90 -14.00 -2.64
CA ALA A 61 19.03 -14.74 -3.20
C ALA A 61 18.81 -16.27 -3.27
N GLU A 62 17.87 -16.80 -2.48
CA GLU A 62 17.47 -18.22 -2.50
C GLU A 62 16.34 -18.49 -3.50
N CYS A 63 15.74 -17.45 -4.07
CA CYS A 63 14.69 -17.59 -5.07
C CYS A 63 15.24 -18.19 -6.37
N PRO A 64 14.60 -19.23 -6.93
CA PRO A 64 14.91 -19.71 -8.26
C PRO A 64 14.77 -18.56 -9.28
N THR A 65 15.77 -18.38 -10.15
CA THR A 65 15.78 -17.26 -11.12
C THR A 65 14.55 -17.24 -12.04
N ASP A 66 13.94 -18.40 -12.27
CA ASP A 66 12.70 -18.54 -13.06
C ASP A 66 11.43 -18.10 -12.32
N LEU A 67 11.51 -17.85 -11.02
CA LEU A 67 10.42 -17.41 -10.14
C LEU A 67 10.61 -15.99 -9.58
N VAL A 68 11.70 -15.32 -9.99
CA VAL A 68 11.95 -13.91 -9.65
C VAL A 68 11.12 -13.01 -10.55
N PHE A 69 10.44 -12.03 -9.95
CA PHE A 69 9.70 -11.01 -10.67
C PHE A 69 10.03 -9.60 -10.18
N TYR A 70 9.79 -8.61 -11.02
CA TYR A 70 10.09 -7.21 -10.76
C TYR A 70 8.82 -6.37 -10.78
N TYR A 71 8.66 -5.49 -9.81
CA TYR A 71 7.43 -4.71 -9.65
C TYR A 71 7.72 -3.30 -9.10
N THR A 72 6.76 -2.40 -9.29
CA THR A 72 6.68 -1.13 -8.56
C THR A 72 5.57 -1.21 -7.52
N GLU A 73 5.59 -0.35 -6.52
CA GLU A 73 4.42 -0.19 -5.64
C GLU A 73 3.58 1.01 -6.09
N VAL A 74 2.28 0.80 -6.27
CA VAL A 74 1.33 1.83 -6.67
C VAL A 74 0.42 2.13 -5.49
N GLU A 75 0.66 3.27 -4.84
CA GLU A 75 -0.15 3.74 -3.72
C GLU A 75 -1.27 4.67 -4.18
N ARG A 76 -2.51 4.39 -3.78
CA ARG A 76 -3.66 5.26 -4.05
C ARG A 76 -4.76 5.13 -3.00
N HIS A 77 -5.76 6.02 -3.03
CA HIS A 77 -6.95 5.86 -2.20
C HIS A 77 -7.84 4.71 -2.70
N ALA A 78 -8.26 3.81 -1.80
CA ALA A 78 -9.13 2.69 -2.14
C ALA A 78 -10.43 3.11 -2.84
N THR A 79 -11.01 4.25 -2.46
CA THR A 79 -12.22 4.80 -3.07
C THR A 79 -12.04 5.12 -4.56
N GLU A 80 -10.87 5.60 -4.97
CA GLU A 80 -10.56 5.87 -6.38
C GLU A 80 -10.44 4.56 -7.16
N LEU A 81 -9.80 3.55 -6.56
CA LEU A 81 -9.69 2.23 -7.16
C LEU A 81 -11.07 1.60 -7.43
N TYR A 82 -12.01 1.69 -6.48
CA TYR A 82 -13.40 1.21 -6.69
C TYR A 82 -14.11 1.93 -7.85
N THR A 83 -13.69 3.15 -8.21
CA THR A 83 -14.27 3.89 -9.34
C THR A 83 -13.84 3.31 -10.68
N HIS A 84 -12.61 2.82 -10.78
CA HIS A 84 -12.07 2.20 -12.00
C HIS A 84 -12.39 0.71 -12.09
N CYS A 85 -12.27 0.00 -10.97
CA CYS A 85 -12.40 -1.45 -10.90
C CYS A 85 -13.83 -1.94 -10.62
N GLY A 86 -14.74 -1.05 -10.21
CA GLY A 86 -16.07 -1.42 -9.74
C GLY A 86 -16.02 -2.14 -8.39
N ASP A 87 -17.00 -3.00 -8.11
CA ASP A 87 -17.15 -3.64 -6.78
C ASP A 87 -16.03 -4.64 -6.41
N SER A 88 -15.18 -5.04 -7.36
CA SER A 88 -14.09 -6.01 -7.17
C SER A 88 -12.75 -5.41 -7.55
N ILE A 89 -11.90 -5.22 -6.56
CA ILE A 89 -10.54 -4.64 -6.70
C ILE A 89 -9.44 -5.72 -6.76
N ILE A 90 -9.81 -7.01 -6.77
CA ILE A 90 -8.86 -8.13 -6.71
C ILE A 90 -8.25 -8.40 -8.10
N ASP A 91 -9.08 -8.34 -9.15
CA ASP A 91 -8.67 -8.65 -10.53
C ASP A 91 -8.83 -7.39 -11.40
N CYS A 92 -8.15 -6.31 -11.03
CA CYS A 92 -8.28 -5.03 -11.70
C CYS A 92 -6.94 -4.58 -12.29
N PRO A 93 -6.76 -4.60 -13.62
CA PRO A 93 -5.51 -4.16 -14.25
C PRO A 93 -5.28 -2.65 -14.07
N GLU A 94 -6.34 -1.86 -13.87
CA GLU A 94 -6.23 -0.46 -13.52
C GLU A 94 -5.63 -0.24 -12.12
N ALA A 95 -5.48 -1.30 -11.29
CA ALA A 95 -4.77 -1.28 -10.01
C ALA A 95 -3.24 -1.14 -10.17
N ASP A 96 -2.71 -1.48 -11.35
CA ASP A 96 -1.28 -1.70 -11.56
C ASP A 96 -0.55 -0.46 -12.09
N TYR A 97 -1.30 0.61 -12.42
CA TYR A 97 -0.74 1.87 -12.92
C TYR A 97 -1.57 3.08 -12.51
N CYS A 98 -0.91 4.24 -12.44
CA CYS A 98 -1.59 5.52 -12.28
C CYS A 98 -2.04 6.06 -13.64
N THR A 99 -3.28 6.52 -13.74
CA THR A 99 -3.78 7.19 -14.94
C THR A 99 -3.33 8.66 -14.97
N GLU A 100 -3.27 9.27 -16.16
CA GLU A 100 -2.88 10.70 -16.30
C GLU A 100 -3.82 11.66 -15.55
N ASP A 101 -5.02 11.19 -15.20
CA ASP A 101 -6.05 11.97 -14.51
C ASP A 101 -5.90 11.93 -12.96
N GLU A 102 -5.01 11.12 -12.41
CA GLU A 102 -4.86 10.83 -10.96
C GLU A 102 -3.49 11.21 -10.38
N LEU A 103 -2.74 12.08 -11.05
CA LEU A 103 -1.35 12.41 -10.70
C LEU A 103 -1.17 12.98 -9.28
N ASP A 104 -2.22 13.50 -8.66
CA ASP A 104 -2.18 14.08 -7.30
C ASP A 104 -2.55 13.06 -6.20
N SER A 105 -3.17 11.94 -6.54
CA SER A 105 -3.74 10.96 -5.59
C SER A 105 -3.16 9.54 -5.74
N CYS A 106 -2.51 9.27 -6.87
CA CYS A 106 -1.83 8.01 -7.18
C CYS A 106 -0.32 8.25 -7.28
N VAL A 107 0.44 7.49 -6.50
CA VAL A 107 1.91 7.58 -6.43
C VAL A 107 2.49 6.24 -6.84
N VAL A 108 3.35 6.26 -7.86
CA VAL A 108 4.20 5.11 -8.19
C VAL A 108 5.51 5.24 -7.42
N ILE A 109 5.77 4.25 -6.58
CA ILE A 109 6.97 4.12 -5.77
C ILE A 109 7.88 3.13 -6.48
N TYR A 110 9.08 3.61 -6.78
CA TYR A 110 10.19 2.83 -7.30
C TYR A 110 11.14 2.48 -6.16
N CYS A 111 11.92 1.42 -6.34
CA CYS A 111 12.85 0.97 -5.30
C CYS A 111 14.00 1.98 -5.13
N ASP A 112 14.25 2.42 -3.88
CA ASP A 112 15.40 3.25 -3.56
C ASP A 112 16.51 2.37 -2.94
N PRO A 113 17.65 2.15 -3.62
CA PRO A 113 18.72 1.30 -3.09
C PRO A 113 19.36 1.83 -1.79
N LEU A 114 19.12 3.08 -1.40
CA LEU A 114 19.61 3.63 -0.14
C LEU A 114 18.67 3.35 1.04
N GLU A 115 17.37 3.25 0.81
CA GLU A 115 16.35 3.03 1.84
C GLU A 115 15.88 1.55 1.86
N ASP A 116 15.82 0.91 0.70
CA ASP A 116 15.28 -0.44 0.44
C ASP A 116 16.39 -1.47 0.17
N VAL A 117 17.41 -1.45 1.03
CA VAL A 117 18.62 -2.30 0.89
C VAL A 117 18.25 -3.78 0.82
N GLY A 118 18.63 -4.43 -0.28
CA GLY A 118 18.40 -5.87 -0.51
C GLY A 118 17.02 -6.21 -1.09
N LEU A 119 16.18 -5.22 -1.40
CA LEU A 119 14.88 -5.40 -2.04
C LEU A 119 14.85 -4.90 -3.49
N CYS A 120 15.89 -4.17 -3.93
CA CYS A 120 15.99 -3.63 -5.28
C CYS A 120 16.73 -4.55 -6.26
N ASP A 121 16.30 -4.55 -7.53
CA ASP A 121 17.06 -5.21 -8.58
C ASP A 121 18.35 -4.43 -8.84
N GLY A 122 19.49 -5.10 -8.67
CA GLY A 122 20.77 -4.54 -9.09
C GLY A 122 21.71 -4.00 -8.01
N GLU A 123 21.59 -4.39 -6.73
CA GLU A 123 22.71 -4.24 -5.79
C GLU A 123 23.61 -5.48 -5.74
N GLU A 124 24.45 -5.61 -6.77
CA GLU A 124 25.86 -5.84 -6.47
C GLU A 124 26.31 -4.61 -5.66
N LEU A 125 26.48 -4.77 -4.34
CA LEU A 125 27.20 -3.78 -3.55
C LEU A 125 28.54 -3.49 -4.24
N ALA A 126 28.70 -2.27 -4.73
CA ALA A 126 30.04 -1.69 -4.89
C ALA A 126 30.79 -1.79 -3.54
N PRO A 127 32.13 -1.84 -3.59
CA PRO A 127 32.97 -2.90 -3.03
C PRO A 127 32.91 -3.06 -1.50
N ASP A 128 33.12 -4.31 -1.08
CA ASP A 128 33.61 -4.77 0.21
C ASP A 128 34.27 -3.67 1.09
N THR A 129 33.57 -3.20 2.12
CA THR A 129 34.14 -2.31 3.14
C THR A 129 35.07 -3.03 4.15
N SER A 130 35.47 -4.29 3.90
CA SER A 130 36.42 -5.01 4.77
C SER A 130 37.91 -4.60 4.62
N GLU A 131 38.25 -3.70 3.68
CA GLU A 131 39.62 -3.16 3.55
C GLU A 131 39.73 -1.64 3.75
N ILE A 132 39.11 -1.06 4.79
CA ILE A 132 39.64 0.21 5.34
C ILE A 132 40.84 -0.12 6.22
N ARG A 133 41.97 -0.44 5.58
CA ARG A 133 43.28 -0.46 6.22
C ARG A 133 43.67 0.99 6.50
N TYR A 134 43.39 1.47 7.71
CA TYR A 134 43.97 2.70 8.23
C TYR A 134 45.50 2.65 8.07
N PRO A 135 46.15 3.59 7.38
CA PRO A 135 47.58 3.80 7.59
C PRO A 135 47.75 4.42 8.97
N ILE A 136 48.08 3.56 9.94
CA ILE A 136 48.83 3.98 11.12
C ILE A 136 50.27 4.26 10.67
N ASN A 137 50.69 5.50 10.93
CA ASN A 137 52.04 6.07 10.90
C ASN A 137 52.45 6.85 9.63
#